data_AF-A0A966IU48-F1
#
_entry.id   AF-A0A966IU48-F1
#
_cell.length_a   1.000
_cell.length_b   1.000
_cell.length_c   1.000
_cell.angle_alpha   90.00
_cell.angle_beta   90.00
_cell.angle_gamma   90.00
#
_symmetry.space_group_name_H-M   'P 1'
#
loop_
_entity.id
_entity.type
_entity.pdbx_description
1 polymer ?
#
loop_
_entity_poly.entity_id
_entity_poly.type
_entity_poly.pdbx_seq_one_letter_code
_entity_poly.pdbx_strand_id
1 'polypeptide(L)'
;MDEFKCKGSWIAGRVGDGYVAVATPEGFRPQRFGDSAFQEWLPAGVGSLYVALLSDKSKFKSFKSFVASLKDPQFDQKELSIKFDPKEKFEFSWRGSLLVNGVSDALKEGLPEMPPRLDNPAVSLTATDSILRAKFAGARLELDILNGKRLYPASRA
;
A
#
# COMPACT_ATOMS: atom_id res chain seq x y z
N MET A 1 -7.76 -11.32 16.91
CA MET A 1 -9.06 -10.65 16.72
C MET A 1 -10.13 -11.59 17.21
N ASP A 2 -11.02 -11.13 18.09
CA ASP A 2 -12.02 -11.99 18.76
C ASP A 2 -13.22 -12.23 17.85
N GLU A 3 -13.64 -11.19 17.13
CA GLU A 3 -14.70 -11.26 16.13
C GLU A 3 -14.53 -10.11 15.13
N PHE A 4 -15.11 -10.28 13.94
CA PHE A 4 -15.20 -9.24 12.93
C PHE A 4 -16.54 -9.30 12.18
N LYS A 5 -16.92 -8.19 11.56
CA LYS A 5 -18.11 -8.08 10.69
C LYS A 5 -17.85 -7.19 9.50
N CYS A 6 -18.37 -7.59 8.35
CA CYS A 6 -18.48 -6.73 7.18
C CYS A 6 -19.87 -6.07 7.15
N LYS A 7 -19.94 -4.79 6.81
CA LYS A 7 -21.19 -4.04 6.66
C LYS A 7 -20.99 -2.93 5.61
N GLY A 8 -21.58 -3.09 4.43
CA GLY A 8 -21.38 -2.13 3.34
C GLY A 8 -19.91 -2.00 3.00
N SER A 9 -19.40 -0.77 3.02
CA SER A 9 -17.99 -0.46 2.76
C SER A 9 -17.05 -0.82 3.93
N TRP A 10 -17.60 -1.22 5.09
CA TRP A 10 -16.83 -1.45 6.31
C TRP A 10 -16.42 -2.90 6.50
N ILE A 11 -15.22 -3.07 7.06
CA ILE A 11 -14.84 -4.19 7.91
C ILE A 11 -14.61 -3.68 9.33
N ALA A 12 -15.25 -4.29 10.32
CA ALA A 12 -15.11 -3.95 11.73
C ALA A 12 -14.59 -5.14 12.51
N GLY A 13 -13.72 -4.91 13.50
CA GLY A 13 -13.09 -5.92 14.33
C GLY A 13 -13.13 -5.57 15.81
N ARG A 14 -13.12 -6.60 16.66
CA ARG A 14 -13.03 -6.49 18.12
C ARG A 14 -11.83 -7.27 18.66
N VAL A 15 -11.12 -6.68 19.63
CA VAL A 15 -10.15 -7.37 20.48
C VAL A 15 -10.39 -6.90 21.92
N GLY A 16 -10.80 -7.81 22.80
CA GLY A 16 -11.23 -7.45 24.15
C GLY A 16 -12.33 -6.39 24.12
N ASP A 17 -12.13 -5.30 24.86
CA ASP A 17 -13.08 -4.19 24.90
C ASP A 17 -12.81 -3.11 23.80
N GLY A 18 -11.80 -3.30 22.95
CA GLY A 18 -11.45 -2.39 21.86
C GLY A 18 -12.12 -2.73 20.53
N TYR A 19 -12.54 -1.71 19.79
CA TYR A 19 -13.21 -1.81 18.49
C TYR A 19 -12.47 -1.00 17.43
N VAL A 20 -12.33 -1.56 16.23
CA VAL A 20 -11.81 -0.87 15.06
C VAL A 20 -12.75 -1.09 13.89
N ALA A 21 -12.92 -0.09 13.03
CA ALA A 21 -13.57 -0.27 11.74
C ALA A 21 -12.79 0.47 10.66
N VAL A 22 -12.65 -0.17 9.50
CA VAL A 22 -12.02 0.41 8.32
C VAL A 22 -13.01 0.34 7.16
N ALA A 23 -13.18 1.44 6.43
CA ALA A 23 -13.93 1.48 5.19
C ALA A 23 -13.05 1.88 4.03
N THR A 24 -13.38 1.35 2.86
CA THR A 24 -12.80 1.72 1.56
C THR A 24 -13.89 1.61 0.49
N PRO A 25 -13.78 2.28 -0.67
CA PRO A 25 -14.72 2.08 -1.76
C PRO A 25 -14.95 0.60 -2.07
N GLU A 26 -16.22 0.20 -2.19
CA GLU A 26 -16.66 -1.18 -2.46
C GLU A 26 -16.33 -2.19 -1.34
N GLY A 27 -15.74 -1.74 -0.23
CA GLY A 27 -15.43 -2.57 0.92
C GLY A 27 -14.25 -3.52 0.71
N PHE A 28 -14.28 -4.65 1.41
CA PHE A 28 -13.15 -5.57 1.50
C PHE A 28 -13.53 -6.99 1.09
N ARG A 29 -12.54 -7.71 0.55
CA ARG A 29 -12.61 -9.14 0.25
C ARG A 29 -11.50 -9.90 0.99
N PRO A 30 -11.76 -11.11 1.49
CA PRO A 30 -10.72 -11.91 2.11
C PRO A 30 -9.75 -12.41 1.04
N GLN A 31 -8.45 -12.39 1.34
CA GLN A 31 -7.45 -13.14 0.58
C GLN A 31 -7.70 -14.63 0.82
N ARG A 32 -8.00 -15.41 -0.23
CA ARG A 32 -8.41 -16.83 -0.09
C ARG A 32 -7.29 -17.84 -0.34
N PHE A 33 -6.15 -17.38 -0.84
CA PHE A 33 -5.05 -18.24 -1.30
C PHE A 33 -3.69 -17.64 -0.92
N GLY A 34 -2.67 -18.49 -0.86
CA GLY A 34 -1.32 -18.14 -0.43
C GLY A 34 -1.11 -18.27 1.08
N ASP A 35 0.09 -17.94 1.54
CA ASP A 35 0.52 -18.15 2.93
C ASP A 35 -0.28 -17.31 3.94
N SER A 36 -0.86 -16.20 3.49
CA SER A 36 -1.70 -15.29 4.27
C SER A 36 -3.22 -15.51 4.07
N ALA A 37 -3.62 -16.65 3.46
CA ALA A 37 -5.02 -16.96 3.21
C ALA A 37 -5.86 -16.85 4.50
N PHE A 38 -7.00 -16.15 4.39
CA PHE A 38 -7.95 -15.83 5.45
C PHE A 38 -7.39 -14.98 6.61
N GLN A 39 -6.15 -14.50 6.49
CA GLN A 39 -5.51 -13.61 7.46
C GLN A 39 -5.47 -12.16 6.96
N GLU A 40 -5.56 -11.97 5.64
CA GLU A 40 -5.53 -10.66 4.98
C GLU A 40 -6.86 -10.29 4.32
N TRP A 41 -7.14 -8.99 4.31
CA TRP A 41 -8.28 -8.40 3.63
C TRP A 41 -7.77 -7.38 2.63
N LEU A 42 -8.21 -7.53 1.38
CA LEU A 42 -7.86 -6.64 0.30
C LEU A 42 -9.04 -5.72 -0.02
N PRO A 43 -8.80 -4.47 -0.46
CA PRO A 43 -9.86 -3.66 -1.03
C PRO A 43 -10.52 -4.40 -2.18
N ALA A 44 -11.85 -4.31 -2.27
CA ALA A 44 -12.59 -4.87 -3.40
C ALA A 44 -12.39 -4.01 -4.67
N GLY A 45 -12.32 -2.69 -4.50
CA GLY A 45 -11.97 -1.74 -5.56
C GLY A 45 -10.48 -1.35 -5.57
N VAL A 46 -10.19 -0.15 -6.09
CA VAL A 46 -8.82 0.39 -6.26
C VAL A 46 -8.06 0.53 -4.93
N GLY A 47 -8.75 0.74 -3.82
CA GLY A 47 -8.12 0.90 -2.50
C GLY A 47 -7.30 2.18 -2.37
N SER A 48 -7.77 3.29 -2.93
CA SER A 48 -7.10 4.60 -2.88
C SER A 48 -7.51 5.49 -1.70
N LEU A 49 -8.67 5.23 -1.11
CA LEU A 49 -9.24 6.02 -0.01
C LEU A 49 -9.65 5.09 1.13
N TYR A 50 -9.34 5.49 2.36
CA TYR A 50 -9.67 4.73 3.56
C TYR A 50 -10.20 5.65 4.65
N VAL A 51 -11.17 5.15 5.41
CA VAL A 51 -11.60 5.75 6.68
C VAL A 51 -11.37 4.72 7.78
N ALA A 52 -10.69 5.11 8.85
CA ALA A 52 -10.50 4.27 10.03
C ALA A 52 -11.16 4.93 11.25
N LEU A 53 -11.92 4.14 12.00
CA LEU A 53 -12.54 4.54 13.26
C LEU A 53 -12.07 3.61 14.37
N LEU A 54 -11.72 4.19 15.50
CA LEU A 54 -11.30 3.49 16.71
C LEU A 54 -12.29 3.82 17.83
N SER A 55 -12.67 2.81 18.60
CA SER A 55 -13.53 2.99 19.75
C SER A 55 -13.38 1.83 20.74
N ASP A 56 -14.26 1.78 21.73
CA ASP A 56 -14.23 0.78 22.78
C ASP A 56 -15.63 0.56 23.37
N LYS A 57 -15.69 -0.37 24.32
CA LYS A 57 -16.89 -0.72 25.06
C LYS A 57 -17.43 0.41 25.94
N SER A 58 -16.59 1.32 26.44
CA SER A 58 -17.05 2.46 27.24
C SER A 58 -17.96 3.38 26.43
N LYS A 59 -17.63 3.59 25.14
CA LYS A 59 -18.40 4.46 24.24
C LYS A 59 -19.61 3.78 23.61
N PHE A 60 -19.50 2.50 23.21
CA PHE A 60 -20.57 1.82 22.46
C PHE A 60 -21.29 0.69 23.21
N LYS A 61 -20.95 0.40 24.47
CA LYS A 61 -21.48 -0.69 25.32
C LYS A 61 -21.27 -2.11 24.78
N SER A 62 -21.29 -2.32 23.46
CA SER A 62 -21.07 -3.59 22.78
C SER A 62 -20.53 -3.37 21.35
N PHE A 63 -19.86 -4.38 20.81
CA PHE A 63 -19.39 -4.37 19.43
C PHE A 63 -20.54 -4.32 18.41
N LYS A 64 -21.66 -4.99 18.69
CA LYS A 64 -22.85 -4.93 17.84
C LYS A 64 -23.39 -3.49 17.72
N SER A 65 -23.43 -2.75 18.83
CA SER A 65 -23.84 -1.35 18.85
C SER A 65 -22.87 -0.44 18.08
N PHE A 66 -21.56 -0.69 18.19
CA PHE A 66 -20.55 -0.01 17.38
C PHE A 66 -20.77 -0.24 15.88
N VAL A 67 -20.88 -1.50 15.43
CA VAL A 67 -21.12 -1.84 14.01
C VAL A 67 -22.46 -1.25 13.51
N ALA A 68 -23.49 -1.23 14.34
CA ALA A 68 -24.77 -0.63 14.00
C ALA A 68 -24.65 0.88 13.75
N SER A 69 -23.78 1.58 14.49
CA SER A 69 -23.57 3.03 14.38
C SER A 69 -22.78 3.47 13.14
N LEU A 70 -22.05 2.55 12.49
CA LEU A 70 -21.25 2.86 11.31
C LEU A 70 -22.15 3.32 10.16
N LYS A 71 -21.93 4.56 9.71
CA LYS A 71 -22.52 5.15 8.51
C LYS A 71 -21.57 4.94 7.34
N ASP A 72 -22.08 4.65 6.15
CA ASP A 72 -21.24 4.50 4.97
C ASP A 72 -20.69 5.88 4.54
N PRO A 73 -19.36 6.04 4.44
CA PRO A 73 -18.76 7.23 3.86
C PRO A 73 -19.11 7.32 2.37
N GLN A 74 -19.24 8.55 1.87
CA GLN A 74 -19.29 8.80 0.43
C GLN A 74 -17.86 9.04 -0.06
N PHE A 75 -17.42 8.23 -1.01
CA PHE A 75 -16.11 8.32 -1.61
C PHE A 75 -16.21 8.92 -3.01
N ASP A 76 -15.36 9.89 -3.30
CA ASP A 76 -15.10 10.36 -4.65
C ASP A 76 -13.64 10.04 -5.00
N GLN A 77 -13.44 8.94 -5.72
CA GLN A 77 -12.10 8.50 -6.12
C GLN A 77 -11.46 9.40 -7.18
N LYS A 78 -12.26 10.17 -7.92
CA LYS A 78 -11.75 11.06 -8.97
C LYS A 78 -11.15 12.32 -8.33
N GLU A 79 -11.88 12.89 -7.37
CA GLU A 79 -11.45 14.08 -6.64
C GLU A 79 -10.63 13.74 -5.37
N LEU A 80 -10.32 12.45 -5.16
CA LEU A 80 -9.64 11.93 -3.95
C LEU A 80 -10.23 12.52 -2.66
N SER A 81 -11.56 12.48 -2.55
CA SER A 81 -12.27 13.08 -1.41
C SER A 81 -13.21 12.09 -0.72
N ILE A 82 -13.38 12.30 0.58
CA ILE A 82 -14.23 11.51 1.46
C ILE A 82 -15.20 12.44 2.16
N LYS A 83 -16.50 12.16 2.08
CA LYS A 83 -17.53 12.84 2.86
C LYS A 83 -18.12 11.87 3.87
N PHE A 84 -17.89 12.14 5.16
CA PHE A 84 -18.27 11.25 6.25
C PHE A 84 -19.50 11.74 7.04
N ASP A 85 -19.66 13.07 7.13
CA ASP A 85 -20.83 13.76 7.64
C ASP A 85 -21.25 14.82 6.61
N PRO A 86 -22.54 15.20 6.49
CA PRO A 86 -22.96 16.37 5.73
C PRO A 86 -22.05 17.61 5.85
N LYS A 87 -21.48 17.85 7.03
CA LYS A 87 -20.63 19.01 7.34
C LYS A 87 -19.14 18.79 7.13
N GLU A 88 -18.68 17.54 6.98
CA GLU A 88 -17.25 17.21 6.93
C GLU A 88 -16.91 16.52 5.60
N LYS A 89 -16.11 17.25 4.80
CA LYS A 89 -15.48 16.74 3.58
C LYS A 89 -13.96 16.79 3.78
N PHE A 90 -13.32 15.65 3.56
CA PHE A 90 -11.87 15.51 3.57
C PHE A 90 -11.40 15.40 2.12
N GLU A 91 -10.48 16.25 1.72
CA GLU A 91 -9.87 16.22 0.38
C GLU A 91 -8.39 15.87 0.53
N PHE A 92 -7.95 14.83 -0.18
CA PHE A 92 -6.56 14.41 -0.17
C PHE A 92 -5.88 15.01 -1.39
N SER A 93 -5.22 16.14 -1.19
CA SER A 93 -4.35 16.78 -2.18
C SER A 93 -3.11 17.33 -1.52
N TRP A 94 -2.03 17.41 -2.29
CA TRP A 94 -0.77 18.04 -1.87
C TRP A 94 -0.49 19.24 -2.78
N ARG A 95 -0.06 20.34 -2.18
CA ARG A 95 0.46 21.51 -2.91
C ARG A 95 1.96 21.31 -3.08
N GLY A 96 2.36 20.75 -4.21
CA GLY A 96 3.76 20.42 -4.50
C GLY A 96 4.14 18.99 -4.10
N SER A 97 5.42 18.66 -4.21
CA SER A 97 5.93 17.31 -3.92
C SER A 97 5.77 16.94 -2.45
N LEU A 98 5.57 15.65 -2.18
CA LEU A 98 5.69 15.11 -0.83
C LEU A 98 7.14 15.29 -0.36
N LEU A 99 7.30 15.89 0.82
CA LEU A 99 8.62 16.09 1.42
C LEU A 99 8.82 15.09 2.55
N VAL A 100 9.90 14.33 2.51
CA VAL A 100 10.39 13.50 3.62
C VAL A 100 11.51 14.28 4.30
N ASN A 101 11.32 14.69 5.55
CA ASN A 101 12.26 15.54 6.30
C ASN A 101 12.64 16.85 5.57
N GLY A 102 11.68 17.45 4.84
CA GLY A 102 11.90 18.69 4.10
C GLY A 102 12.55 18.52 2.72
N VAL A 103 12.83 17.27 2.30
CA VAL A 103 13.43 16.96 1.00
C VAL A 103 12.41 16.20 0.14
N SER A 104 12.24 16.60 -1.12
CA SER A 104 11.40 15.88 -2.07
C SER A 104 12.03 14.52 -2.37
N ASP A 105 11.28 13.44 -2.18
CA ASP A 105 11.69 12.09 -2.62
C ASP A 105 11.71 11.97 -4.15
N ALA A 106 10.90 12.77 -4.83
CA ALA A 106 10.79 12.75 -6.28
C ALA A 106 11.87 13.56 -7.01
N LEU A 107 12.59 14.47 -6.34
CA LEU A 107 13.43 15.48 -7.01
C LEU A 107 14.78 15.63 -6.31
N LYS A 108 15.85 15.32 -7.04
CA LYS A 108 17.23 15.66 -6.65
C LYS A 108 17.72 16.77 -7.58
N GLU A 109 18.07 17.92 -7.01
CA GLU A 109 18.52 19.11 -7.76
C GLU A 109 17.53 19.59 -8.85
N GLY A 110 16.22 19.36 -8.64
CA GLY A 110 15.17 19.77 -9.59
C GLY A 110 14.96 18.80 -10.76
N LEU A 111 15.65 17.66 -10.78
CA LEU A 111 15.44 16.58 -11.74
C LEU A 111 14.73 15.40 -11.07
N PRO A 112 13.84 14.67 -11.77
CA PRO A 112 13.27 13.43 -11.26
C PRO A 112 14.38 12.51 -10.78
N GLU A 113 14.32 12.05 -9.54
CA GLU A 113 15.23 11.00 -9.08
C GLU A 113 14.99 9.76 -9.95
N MET A 114 16.00 9.33 -10.70
CA MET A 114 16.01 8.03 -11.35
C MET A 114 16.70 7.06 -10.40
N PRO A 115 15.95 6.38 -9.51
CA PRO A 115 16.56 5.41 -8.62
C PRO A 115 17.29 4.35 -9.45
N PRO A 116 18.42 3.82 -8.96
CA PRO A 116 19.08 2.71 -9.63
C PRO A 116 18.09 1.55 -9.76
N ARG A 117 18.10 0.85 -10.91
CA ARG A 117 17.33 -0.40 -11.11
C ARG A 117 17.72 -1.44 -10.07
N LEU A 118 18.99 -1.45 -9.66
CA LEU A 118 19.52 -2.35 -8.66
C LEU A 118 20.76 -1.72 -8.03
N ASP A 119 20.82 -1.63 -6.71
CA ASP A 119 22.03 -1.19 -6.00
C ASP A 119 22.27 -2.08 -4.78
N ASN A 120 23.37 -2.82 -4.79
CA ASN A 120 23.80 -3.71 -3.71
C ASN A 120 25.33 -3.93 -3.79
N PRO A 121 25.96 -4.59 -2.80
CA PRO A 121 27.41 -4.79 -2.78
C PRO A 121 28.00 -5.50 -4.00
N ALA A 122 27.19 -6.22 -4.77
CA ALA A 122 27.62 -6.94 -5.96
C ALA A 122 27.48 -6.12 -7.25
N VAL A 123 26.58 -5.13 -7.29
CA VAL A 123 26.19 -4.44 -8.52
C VAL A 123 25.52 -3.11 -8.23
N SER A 124 25.91 -2.08 -8.98
CA SER A 124 25.16 -0.84 -9.10
C SER A 124 24.73 -0.71 -10.57
N LEU A 125 23.43 -0.64 -10.79
CA LEU A 125 22.79 -0.63 -12.09
C LEU A 125 21.80 0.53 -12.13
N THR A 126 22.05 1.50 -13.00
CA THR A 126 21.17 2.66 -13.19
C THR A 126 19.97 2.31 -14.08
N ALA A 127 18.98 3.19 -14.12
CA ALA A 127 17.80 3.01 -14.96
C ALA A 127 18.07 3.02 -16.47
N THR A 128 19.19 3.60 -16.91
CA THR A 128 19.59 3.67 -18.34
C THR A 128 20.58 2.59 -18.77
N ASP A 129 21.12 1.81 -17.84
CA ASP A 129 22.10 0.79 -18.18
C ASP A 129 21.46 -0.37 -18.96
N SER A 130 22.09 -0.75 -20.06
CA SER A 130 21.69 -1.89 -20.88
C SER A 130 22.36 -3.19 -20.46
N ILE A 131 23.47 -3.12 -19.72
CA ILE A 131 24.28 -4.26 -19.29
C ILE A 131 24.38 -4.29 -17.76
N LEU A 132 23.93 -5.38 -17.15
CA LEU A 132 24.19 -5.69 -15.75
C LEU A 132 25.58 -6.31 -15.62
N ARG A 133 26.43 -5.75 -14.75
CA ARG A 133 27.72 -6.35 -14.36
C ARG A 133 27.77 -6.52 -12.86
N ALA A 134 27.67 -7.76 -12.40
CA ALA A 134 27.77 -8.09 -10.98
C ALA A 134 29.10 -8.77 -10.66
N LYS A 135 29.71 -8.38 -9.53
CA LYS A 135 30.88 -9.03 -8.94
C LYS A 135 30.70 -9.18 -7.44
N PHE A 136 30.78 -10.40 -6.93
CA PHE A 136 30.67 -10.67 -5.49
C PHE A 136 31.53 -11.87 -5.10
N ALA A 137 32.33 -11.72 -4.05
CA ALA A 137 33.18 -12.80 -3.52
C ALA A 137 33.98 -13.58 -4.61
N GLY A 138 34.53 -12.85 -5.60
CA GLY A 138 35.30 -13.43 -6.71
C GLY A 138 34.48 -13.99 -7.87
N ALA A 139 33.16 -14.12 -7.74
CA ALA A 139 32.26 -14.48 -8.83
C ALA A 139 31.91 -13.26 -9.70
N ARG A 140 31.67 -13.48 -11.00
CA ARG A 140 31.26 -12.45 -11.97
C ARG A 140 30.07 -12.94 -12.81
N LEU A 141 29.13 -12.04 -13.05
CA LEU A 141 27.98 -12.23 -13.94
C LEU A 141 27.80 -10.99 -14.81
N GLU A 142 27.58 -11.20 -16.12
CA GLU A 142 27.19 -10.12 -17.03
C GLU A 142 25.94 -10.51 -17.82
N LEU A 143 24.95 -9.63 -17.83
CA LEU A 143 23.69 -9.80 -18.56
C LEU A 143 23.43 -8.59 -19.46
N ASP A 144 23.04 -8.84 -20.70
CA ASP A 144 22.33 -7.88 -21.54
C ASP A 144 20.87 -7.88 -21.12
N ILE A 145 20.46 -6.77 -20.49
CA ILE A 145 19.13 -6.61 -19.91
C ILE A 145 18.09 -6.41 -21.00
N LEU A 146 18.45 -5.68 -22.06
CA LEU A 146 17.52 -5.35 -23.14
C LEU A 146 17.12 -6.61 -23.92
N ASN A 147 18.09 -7.50 -24.15
CA ASN A 147 17.87 -8.74 -24.88
C ASN A 147 17.65 -9.96 -23.97
N GLY A 148 17.64 -9.77 -22.64
CA GLY A 148 17.49 -10.86 -21.67
C GLY A 148 18.57 -11.94 -21.77
N LYS A 149 19.78 -11.59 -22.20
CA LYS A 149 20.84 -12.56 -22.57
C LYS A 149 21.99 -12.53 -21.56
N ARG A 150 22.42 -13.70 -21.10
CA ARG A 150 23.67 -13.83 -20.34
C ARG A 150 24.88 -13.69 -21.26
N LEU A 151 25.75 -12.73 -20.94
CA LEU A 151 27.01 -12.48 -21.63
C LEU A 151 28.18 -13.21 -20.97
N TYR A 152 28.18 -13.29 -19.63
CA TYR A 152 29.21 -13.99 -18.87
C TYR A 152 28.68 -14.60 -17.56
N PRO A 153 29.12 -15.80 -17.15
CA PRO A 153 29.84 -16.77 -17.99
C PRO A 153 28.92 -17.23 -19.13
N ALA A 154 29.49 -17.68 -20.25
CA ALA A 154 28.71 -18.18 -21.37
C ALA A 154 27.71 -19.24 -20.87
N SER A 155 26.43 -19.09 -21.23
CA SER A 155 25.42 -20.11 -20.93
C SER A 155 25.90 -21.44 -21.50
N ARG A 156 25.93 -22.48 -20.68
CA ARG A 156 26.13 -23.84 -21.19
C ARG A 156 24.83 -24.25 -21.88
N ALA A 157 24.94 -24.59 -23.17
CA ALA A 157 23.88 -25.26 -23.91
C ALA A 157 23.71 -26.69 -23.37
#